data_AF-A0A2H0A2N1-F1
#
_entry.id   AF-A0A2H0A2N1-F1
#
_cell.length_a   1.000
_cell.length_b   1.000
_cell.length_c   1.000
_cell.angle_alpha   90.00
_cell.angle_beta   90.00
_cell.angle_gamma   90.00
#
_symmetry.space_group_name_H-M   'P 1'
#
loop_
_entity.id
_entity.type
_entity.pdbx_description
1 polymer ?
#
loop_
_entity_poly.entity_id
_entity_poly.type
_entity_poly.pdbx_seq_one_letter_code
_entity_poly.pdbx_strand_id
1 'polypeptide(L)'
;MQFLDVKTDFAFKKVFGSEASKDILISFLNSIIDFDEKEKIVDLTIVDPYQIPMIIGMKDTFVDVKAKLLNHKNVIIEMQVLNVEGFEKRILYNAAKTYSTQLMKAEAFSTLEPI
;
A
#
# COMPACT_ATOMS: atom_id res chain seq x y z
N MET A 1 21.38 -24.50 2.79
CA MET A 1 19.99 -24.19 2.40
C MET A 1 19.96 -22.78 1.83
N GLN A 2 19.25 -22.56 0.72
CA GLN A 2 19.05 -21.24 0.14
C GLN A 2 17.68 -20.74 0.59
N PHE A 3 17.65 -19.60 1.30
CA PHE A 3 16.41 -18.94 1.70
C PHE A 3 16.05 -17.85 0.71
N LEU A 4 14.75 -17.58 0.60
CA LEU A 4 14.23 -16.48 -0.19
C LEU A 4 14.52 -15.16 0.56
N ASP A 5 15.17 -14.19 -0.08
CA ASP A 5 15.33 -12.86 0.51
C ASP A 5 14.01 -12.09 0.35
N VAL A 6 13.25 -11.99 1.44
CA VAL A 6 11.95 -11.28 1.51
C VAL A 6 12.04 -9.79 1.18
N LYS A 7 13.25 -9.20 1.12
CA LYS A 7 13.45 -7.83 0.61
C LYS A 7 13.34 -7.73 -0.90
N THR A 8 13.34 -8.85 -1.62
CA THR A 8 13.09 -8.85 -3.07
C THR A 8 11.58 -8.81 -3.35
N ASP A 9 11.19 -8.11 -4.42
CA ASP A 9 9.79 -7.98 -4.84
C ASP A 9 9.08 -9.33 -4.98
N PHE A 10 9.71 -10.25 -5.69
CA PHE A 10 9.19 -11.60 -5.92
C PHE A 10 8.93 -12.35 -4.61
N ALA A 11 9.87 -12.25 -3.67
CA ALA A 11 9.78 -12.92 -2.39
C ALA A 11 8.70 -12.31 -1.50
N PHE A 12 8.65 -10.98 -1.45
CA PHE A 12 7.63 -10.28 -0.68
C PHE A 12 6.24 -10.62 -1.20
N LYS A 13 6.01 -10.54 -2.52
CA LYS A 13 4.73 -10.93 -3.14
C LYS A 13 4.41 -12.40 -2.92
N LYS A 14 5.39 -13.29 -2.89
CA LYS A 14 5.15 -14.71 -2.59
C LYS A 14 4.70 -14.94 -1.14
N VAL A 15 5.22 -14.17 -0.19
CA VAL A 15 4.90 -14.32 1.24
C VAL A 15 3.64 -13.55 1.63
N PHE A 16 3.43 -12.35 1.07
CA PHE A 16 2.41 -11.40 1.50
C PHE A 16 1.43 -10.98 0.40
N GLY A 17 1.69 -11.32 -0.86
CA GLY A 17 0.94 -10.81 -2.03
C GLY A 17 -0.37 -11.54 -2.33
N SER A 18 -0.87 -12.37 -1.42
CA SER A 18 -2.14 -13.09 -1.58
C SER A 18 -3.14 -12.73 -0.48
N GLU A 19 -4.43 -12.88 -0.76
CA GLU A 19 -5.47 -12.71 0.26
C GLU A 19 -5.30 -13.68 1.44
N ALA A 20 -4.80 -14.89 1.18
CA ALA A 20 -4.51 -15.87 2.24
C ALA A 20 -3.39 -15.44 3.20
N SER A 21 -2.50 -14.53 2.75
CA SER A 21 -1.41 -13.98 3.56
C SER A 21 -1.73 -12.64 4.22
N LYS A 22 -2.97 -12.17 4.08
CA LYS A 22 -3.42 -10.86 4.57
C LYS A 22 -3.22 -10.67 6.07
N ASP A 23 -3.60 -11.65 6.89
CA ASP A 23 -3.46 -11.57 8.35
C ASP A 23 -1.97 -11.48 8.77
N ILE A 24 -1.10 -12.18 8.03
CA ILE A 24 0.35 -12.16 8.27
C ILE A 24 0.90 -10.77 7.92
N LEU A 25 0.44 -10.17 6.82
CA LEU A 25 0.83 -8.82 6.42
C LEU A 25 0.34 -7.76 7.43
N ILE A 26 -0.90 -7.86 7.91
CA ILE A 26 -1.42 -6.97 8.97
C ILE A 26 -0.56 -7.08 10.23
N SER A 27 -0.28 -8.30 10.68
CA SER A 27 0.55 -8.55 11.87
C SER A 27 1.96 -7.97 11.71
N PHE A 28 2.59 -8.18 10.55
CA PHE A 28 3.90 -7.64 10.23
C PHE A 28 3.89 -6.09 10.29
N LEU A 29 2.98 -5.44 9.56
CA LEU A 29 2.89 -3.98 9.50
C LEU A 29 2.63 -3.36 10.87
N ASN A 30 1.69 -3.92 11.65
CA ASN A 30 1.41 -3.47 13.01
C ASN A 30 2.59 -3.64 13.99
N SER A 31 3.56 -4.49 13.65
CA SER A 31 4.77 -4.74 14.44
C SER A 31 5.94 -3.84 14.05
N ILE A 32 5.99 -3.36 12.80
CA ILE A 32 7.10 -2.53 12.29
C ILE A 32 6.77 -1.03 12.24
N ILE A 33 5.49 -0.67 12.10
CA ILE A 33 5.04 0.72 12.10
C ILE A 33 4.68 1.09 13.54
N ASP A 34 5.20 2.22 13.99
CA ASP A 34 4.88 2.79 15.30
C ASP A 34 3.50 3.44 15.27
N PHE A 35 2.46 2.61 15.32
CA PHE A 35 1.07 3.03 15.46
C PHE A 35 0.69 3.14 16.93
N ASP A 36 0.01 4.23 17.27
CA ASP A 36 -0.79 4.32 18.48
C ASP A 36 -1.79 3.16 18.55
N GLU A 37 -2.18 2.74 19.75
CA GLU A 37 -3.16 1.65 19.96
C GLU A 37 -4.49 1.88 19.23
N LYS A 38 -4.88 3.15 19.01
CA LYS A 38 -6.10 3.53 18.29
C LYS A 38 -5.94 3.54 16.77
N GLU A 39 -4.72 3.36 16.27
CA GLU A 39 -4.36 3.48 14.86
C GLU A 39 -3.81 2.17 14.29
N LYS A 40 -3.96 1.05 15.01
CA LYS A 40 -3.62 -0.29 14.49
C LYS A 40 -4.47 -0.62 13.25
N ILE A 41 -3.84 -1.30 12.29
CA ILE A 41 -4.47 -1.80 11.08
C ILE A 41 -5.41 -2.95 11.47
N VAL A 42 -6.68 -2.83 11.08
CA VAL A 42 -7.71 -3.86 11.30
C VAL A 42 -8.07 -4.59 10.01
N ASP A 43 -7.84 -3.96 8.86
CA ASP A 43 -8.10 -4.54 7.56
C ASP A 43 -7.15 -3.95 6.50
N LEU A 44 -6.91 -4.69 5.42
CA LEU A 44 -6.16 -4.17 4.29
C LEU A 44 -6.56 -4.80 2.95
N THR A 45 -6.26 -4.10 1.86
CA THR A 45 -6.36 -4.59 0.49
C THR A 45 -5.04 -4.37 -0.22
N ILE A 46 -4.54 -5.44 -0.86
CA ILE A 46 -3.33 -5.39 -1.69
C ILE A 46 -3.73 -4.80 -3.03
N VAL A 47 -3.16 -3.64 -3.38
CA VAL A 47 -3.42 -2.98 -4.66
C VAL A 47 -2.47 -3.58 -5.69
N ASP A 48 -3.03 -4.25 -6.68
CA ASP A 48 -2.25 -4.91 -7.72
C ASP A 48 -1.60 -3.90 -8.69
N PRO A 49 -0.27 -3.89 -8.85
CA PRO A 49 0.43 -3.03 -9.80
C PRO A 49 0.21 -3.40 -11.28
N TYR A 50 -0.40 -4.54 -11.62
CA TYR A 50 -0.58 -5.00 -13.02
C TYR A 50 -1.42 -4.07 -13.92
N GLN A 51 -1.99 -2.96 -13.41
CA GLN A 51 -2.66 -1.95 -14.23
C GLN A 51 -1.71 -0.93 -14.91
N ILE A 52 -0.42 -0.94 -14.61
CA ILE A 52 0.57 -0.08 -15.27
C ILE A 52 1.30 -0.93 -16.33
N PRO A 53 1.27 -0.55 -17.63
CA PRO A 53 1.89 -1.34 -18.68
C PRO A 53 3.38 -1.57 -18.36
N MET A 54 3.81 -2.84 -18.48
CA MET A 54 5.20 -3.26 -18.34
C MET A 54 6.09 -2.54 -19.37
N ILE A 55 6.58 -1.36 -19.01
CA ILE A 55 7.72 -0.75 -19.69
C ILE A 55 8.95 -1.32 -18.99
N ILE A 56 9.71 -2.13 -19.72
CA ILE A 56 10.99 -2.69 -19.28
C ILE A 56 11.87 -1.50 -18.81
N GLY A 57 12.09 -1.40 -17.50
CA GLY A 57 12.84 -0.30 -16.87
C GLY A 57 12.02 0.74 -16.10
N MET A 58 10.69 0.67 -16.06
CA MET A 58 9.87 1.57 -15.23
C MET A 58 9.48 0.94 -13.88
N LYS A 59 10.25 1.33 -12.87
CA LYS A 59 9.84 1.63 -11.50
C LYS A 59 9.17 0.49 -10.74
N ASP A 60 10.03 -0.35 -10.17
CA ASP A 60 9.69 -1.29 -9.10
C ASP A 60 8.88 -0.56 -8.02
N THR A 61 7.58 -0.81 -8.01
CA THR A 61 6.72 -0.49 -6.88
C THR A 61 6.38 -1.81 -6.26
N PHE A 62 6.77 -1.99 -5.01
CA PHE A 62 6.93 -3.33 -4.49
C PHE A 62 5.58 -3.91 -4.06
N VAL A 63 4.84 -3.22 -3.17
CA VAL A 63 3.40 -3.45 -2.95
C VAL A 63 2.80 -2.14 -2.43
N ASP A 64 1.64 -1.76 -2.98
CA ASP A 64 0.81 -0.68 -2.45
C ASP A 64 -0.34 -1.31 -1.67
N VAL A 65 -0.50 -0.94 -0.41
CA VAL A 65 -1.55 -1.47 0.46
C VAL A 65 -2.48 -0.34 0.87
N LYS A 66 -3.78 -0.54 0.70
CA LYS A 66 -4.81 0.29 1.32
C LYS A 66 -5.19 -0.36 2.63
N ALA A 67 -4.90 0.29 3.75
CA ALA A 67 -5.19 -0.22 5.07
C ALA A 67 -6.30 0.61 5.73
N LYS A 68 -7.19 -0.09 6.44
CA LYS A 68 -8.19 0.50 7.32
C LYS A 68 -7.69 0.39 8.75
N LEU A 69 -7.69 1.51 9.45
CA LEU A 69 -7.27 1.60 10.84
C LEU A 69 -8.46 1.43 11.79
N LEU A 70 -8.18 1.12 13.06
CA LEU A 70 -9.18 0.98 14.11
C LEU A 70 -10.03 2.25 14.31
N ASN A 71 -9.45 3.43 14.09
CA ASN A 71 -10.16 4.71 14.13
C ASN A 71 -10.98 5.03 12.87
N HIS A 72 -11.16 4.05 11.97
CA HIS A 72 -11.88 4.14 10.70
C HIS A 72 -11.20 5.01 9.62
N LYS A 73 -10.00 5.52 9.85
CA LYS A 73 -9.22 6.18 8.80
C LYS A 73 -8.69 5.15 7.81
N ASN A 74 -8.57 5.58 6.56
CA ASN A 74 -7.89 4.83 5.51
C ASN A 74 -6.48 5.42 5.33
N VAL A 75 -5.49 4.55 5.15
CA VAL A 75 -4.11 4.95 4.85
C VAL A 75 -3.58 4.15 3.67
N ILE A 76 -2.67 4.76 2.92
CA ILE A 76 -1.91 4.08 1.85
C ILE A 76 -0.51 3.80 2.39
N ILE A 77 -0.08 2.54 2.27
CA ILE A 77 1.25 2.10 2.64
C ILE A 77 1.98 1.69 1.36
N GLU A 78 3.03 2.42 1.01
CA GLU A 78 3.90 2.11 -0.13
C GLU A 78 5.23 1.53 0.39
N MET A 79 5.58 0.31 -0.02
CA MET A 79 6.84 -0.31 0.42
C MET A 79 8.00 0.00 -0.53
N GLN A 80 9.06 0.59 0.05
CA GLN A 80 10.38 0.94 -0.50
C GLN A 80 11.47 -0.12 -0.30
N VAL A 81 12.13 -0.67 -1.33
CA VAL A 81 13.42 -1.38 -1.16
C VAL A 81 14.62 -0.47 -1.50
N LEU A 82 14.48 0.38 -2.52
CA LEU A 82 15.52 1.30 -2.97
C LEU A 82 15.15 2.75 -2.65
N ASN A 83 16.13 3.56 -2.31
CA ASN A 83 15.97 5.01 -2.23
C ASN A 83 15.99 5.58 -3.66
N VAL A 84 14.81 5.66 -4.29
CA VAL A 84 14.65 6.17 -5.65
C VAL A 84 14.41 7.67 -5.66
N GLU A 85 15.07 8.36 -6.60
CA GLU A 85 14.84 9.78 -6.84
C GLU A 85 13.35 10.04 -7.19
N GLY A 86 12.72 10.97 -6.48
CA GLY A 86 11.32 11.32 -6.70
C GLY A 86 10.29 10.49 -5.91
N PHE A 87 10.72 9.70 -4.92
CA PHE A 87 9.82 8.99 -4.01
C PHE A 87 8.76 9.91 -3.38
N GLU A 88 9.14 11.06 -2.84
CA GLU A 88 8.20 12.02 -2.26
C GLU A 88 7.16 12.53 -3.28
N LYS A 89 7.61 12.83 -4.50
CA LYS A 89 6.72 13.28 -5.59
C LYS A 89 5.71 12.19 -5.96
N ARG A 90 6.13 10.92 -5.89
CA ARG A 90 5.28 9.76 -6.15
C ARG A 90 4.23 9.59 -5.05
N ILE A 91 4.63 9.65 -3.78
CA ILE A 91 3.69 9.60 -2.64
C ILE A 91 2.62 10.67 -2.83
N LEU A 92 3.03 11.92 -3.09
CA LEU A 92 2.09 13.02 -3.27
C LEU A 92 1.16 12.81 -4.49
N TYR A 93 1.71 12.33 -5.60
CA TYR A 93 0.93 12.01 -6.80
C TYR A 93 -0.11 10.92 -6.52
N ASN A 94 0.28 9.83 -5.84
CA ASN A 94 -0.61 8.72 -5.52
C ASN A 94 -1.67 9.10 -4.48
N ALA A 95 -1.33 9.90 -3.48
CA ALA A 95 -2.29 10.44 -2.51
C ALA A 95 -3.32 11.33 -3.21
N ALA A 96 -2.88 12.29 -4.03
CA ALA A 96 -3.77 13.19 -4.79
C ALA A 96 -4.68 12.41 -5.76
N LYS A 97 -4.11 11.44 -6.49
CA LYS A 97 -4.87 10.56 -7.38
C LYS A 97 -5.93 9.81 -6.59
N THR A 98 -5.56 9.15 -5.49
CA THR A 98 -6.50 8.33 -4.72
C THR A 98 -7.64 9.17 -4.14
N TYR A 99 -7.34 10.35 -3.59
CA TYR A 99 -8.33 11.30 -3.10
C TYR A 99 -9.30 11.73 -4.22
N SER A 100 -8.76 12.10 -5.39
CA SER A 100 -9.59 12.52 -6.54
C SER A 100 -10.50 11.42 -7.09
N THR A 101 -10.11 10.16 -6.95
CA THR A 101 -10.86 8.99 -7.48
C THR A 101 -11.87 8.41 -6.50
N GLN A 102 -12.04 8.99 -5.31
CA GLN A 102 -13.05 8.52 -4.35
C GLN A 102 -14.48 8.74 -4.84
N LEU A 103 -14.71 9.76 -5.68
CA LEU A 103 -16.04 10.14 -6.13
C LEU A 103 -16.36 9.59 -7.52
N MET A 104 -17.59 9.08 -7.65
CA MET A 104 -18.24 8.82 -8.93
C MET A 104 -19.00 10.07 -9.42
N LYS A 105 -19.43 10.03 -10.68
CA LYS A 105 -20.19 11.13 -11.29
C LYS A 105 -21.45 11.44 -10.47
N ALA A 106 -21.61 12.72 -10.12
CA ALA A 106 -22.73 13.27 -9.34
C ALA A 106 -22.73 12.96 -7.83
N GLU A 107 -21.64 12.45 -7.27
CA GLU A 107 -21.47 12.37 -5.82
C GLU A 107 -21.07 13.72 -5.21
N ALA A 108 -21.45 13.94 -3.94
CA ALA A 108 -21.19 15.19 -3.25
C ALA A 108 -19.77 15.23 -2.68
N PHE A 109 -19.06 16.35 -2.85
CA PHE A 109 -17.70 16.53 -2.29
C PHE A 109 -17.63 16.37 -0.76
N SER A 110 -18.75 16.52 -0.05
CA SER A 110 -18.83 16.31 1.41
C SER A 110 -18.60 14.87 1.84
N THR A 111 -18.61 13.89 0.92
CA THR A 111 -18.33 12.48 1.23
C THR A 111 -16.87 12.11 1.05
N LEU A 112 -16.00 13.05 0.68
CA LEU A 112 -14.56 12.82 0.58
C LEU A 112 -13.97 12.54 1.97
N GLU A 113 -13.19 11.48 2.05
CA GLU A 113 -12.42 11.11 3.23
C GLU A 113 -10.94 11.48 3.03
N PRO A 114 -10.24 11.95 4.06
CA PRO A 114 -8.79 12.15 3.99
C PRO A 114 -8.06 10.82 3.77
N ILE A 115 -6.88 10.92 3.16
CA ILE A 115 -5.93 9.81 2.92
C ILE A 115 -4.59 10.20 3.53
#